data_AF-A0A7C4WSF0-F1
#
_entry.id   AF-A0A7C4WSF0-F1
#
_cell.length_a   1.000
_cell.length_b   1.000
_cell.length_c   1.000
_cell.angle_alpha   90.00
_cell.angle_beta   90.00
_cell.angle_gamma   90.00
#
_symmetry.space_group_name_H-M   'P 1'
#
loop_
_entity.id
_entity.type
_entity.pdbx_description
1 polymer ?
#
loop_
_entity_poly.entity_id
_entity_poly.type
_entity_poly.pdbx_seq_one_letter_code
_entity_poly.pdbx_strand_id
1 'polypeptide(L)'
;MVRTLEAASVGRYKIYAALSYLILAKERKEHNYASEAARDLASIGIDEESIKDFLSRSVETPLARECLVSGVGVEWYLKVLTDFYAHNGYEPVNIQPDHPATMLAFTACLIKKEIEEPKERMACWRLQHRFIKTYLIEALKCLALRVPCRFTEATLNVIRVDLNLLFETLTCK
;
A
#
# COMPACT_ATOMS: atom_id res chain seq x y z
N MET A 1 1.41 -0.23 -26.94
CA MET A 1 2.17 0.39 -25.83
C MET A 1 1.25 1.10 -24.84
N VAL A 2 0.43 2.09 -25.25
CA VAL A 2 -0.48 2.82 -24.33
C VAL A 2 -1.48 1.90 -23.60
N ARG A 3 -2.19 1.03 -24.33
CA ARG A 3 -3.13 0.05 -23.74
C ARG A 3 -2.46 -0.95 -22.78
N THR A 4 -1.19 -1.28 -23.03
CA THR A 4 -0.41 -2.21 -22.19
C THR A 4 -0.02 -1.55 -20.87
N LEU A 5 0.39 -0.27 -20.92
CA LEU A 5 0.68 0.51 -19.72
C LEU A 5 -0.58 0.73 -18.88
N GLU A 6 -1.71 1.07 -19.51
CA GLU A 6 -2.99 1.20 -18.81
C GLU A 6 -3.42 -0.10 -18.12
N ALA A 7 -3.30 -1.25 -18.81
CA ALA A 7 -3.61 -2.54 -18.21
C ALA A 7 -2.68 -2.86 -17.01
N ALA A 8 -1.39 -2.53 -17.12
CA ALA A 8 -0.45 -2.67 -16.02
C ALA A 8 -0.82 -1.77 -14.82
N SER A 9 -1.13 -0.50 -15.06
CA SER A 9 -1.56 0.44 -14.02
C SER A 9 -2.87 -0.01 -13.36
N VAL A 10 -3.84 -0.53 -14.12
CA VAL A 10 -5.07 -1.10 -13.58
C VAL A 10 -4.79 -2.32 -12.69
N GLY A 11 -3.89 -3.21 -13.11
CA GLY A 11 -3.46 -4.35 -12.30
C GLY A 11 -2.82 -3.91 -10.98
N ARG A 12 -1.90 -2.94 -11.03
CA ARG A 12 -1.29 -2.34 -9.84
C ARG A 12 -2.34 -1.72 -8.93
N TYR A 13 -3.26 -0.92 -9.46
CA TYR A 13 -4.35 -0.31 -8.69
C TYR A 13 -5.14 -1.36 -7.90
N LYS A 14 -5.56 -2.46 -8.56
CA LYS A 14 -6.32 -3.53 -7.91
C LYS A 14 -5.54 -4.19 -6.77
N ILE A 15 -4.25 -4.46 -6.98
CA ILE A 15 -3.38 -5.03 -5.95
C ILE A 15 -3.33 -4.12 -4.72
N TYR A 16 -3.01 -2.83 -4.88
CA TYR A 16 -2.90 -1.90 -3.76
C TYR A 16 -4.24 -1.72 -3.03
N ALA A 17 -5.35 -1.62 -3.78
CA ALA A 17 -6.69 -1.51 -3.22
C ALA A 17 -7.09 -2.77 -2.43
N ALA A 18 -6.83 -3.96 -2.98
CA ALA A 18 -7.12 -5.24 -2.32
C ALA A 18 -6.30 -5.43 -1.04
N LEU A 19 -5.00 -5.09 -1.07
CA LEU A 19 -4.14 -5.12 0.12
C LEU A 19 -4.63 -4.17 1.22
N SER A 20 -4.96 -2.92 0.85
CA SER A 20 -5.55 -1.96 1.79
C SER A 20 -6.84 -2.49 2.39
N TYR A 21 -7.73 -3.05 1.55
CA TYR A 21 -9.01 -3.58 1.98
C TYR A 21 -8.85 -4.72 2.98
N LEU A 22 -7.98 -5.70 2.71
CA LEU A 22 -7.80 -6.85 3.60
C LEU A 22 -7.22 -6.46 4.96
N ILE A 23 -6.31 -5.49 5.00
CA ILE A 23 -5.79 -4.97 6.28
C ILE A 23 -6.91 -4.24 7.05
N LEU A 24 -7.79 -3.48 6.39
CA LEU A 24 -8.97 -2.88 7.04
C LEU A 24 -9.99 -3.92 7.50
N ALA A 25 -10.21 -4.95 6.69
CA ALA A 25 -11.18 -6.01 6.96
C ALA A 25 -10.80 -6.78 8.23
N LYS A 26 -9.49 -6.97 8.46
CA LYS A 26 -8.96 -7.49 9.71
C LYS A 26 -9.40 -6.67 10.93
N GLU A 27 -9.24 -5.35 10.88
CA GLU A 27 -9.62 -4.45 11.98
C GLU A 27 -11.13 -4.45 12.26
N ARG A 28 -11.93 -4.58 11.19
CA ARG A 28 -13.41 -4.60 11.29
C ARG A 28 -13.99 -5.99 11.56
N LYS A 29 -13.17 -7.04 11.59
CA LYS A 29 -13.60 -8.44 11.62
C LYS A 29 -14.60 -8.77 10.50
N GLU A 30 -14.40 -8.14 9.35
CA GLU A 30 -15.22 -8.36 8.16
C GLU A 30 -14.57 -9.44 7.30
N HIS A 31 -15.29 -10.52 7.02
CA HIS A 31 -14.79 -11.63 6.19
C HIS A 31 -15.49 -11.73 4.82
N ASN A 32 -16.51 -10.91 4.59
CA ASN A 32 -17.47 -11.10 3.50
C ASN A 32 -16.92 -10.81 2.10
N TYR A 33 -15.89 -9.96 1.96
CA TYR A 33 -15.30 -9.62 0.66
C TYR A 33 -13.85 -10.11 0.48
N ALA A 34 -13.40 -11.02 1.34
CA ALA A 34 -12.07 -11.61 1.23
C ALA A 34 -11.87 -12.35 -0.11
N SER A 35 -12.93 -12.87 -0.72
CA SER A 35 -12.87 -13.66 -1.96
C SER A 35 -12.59 -12.83 -3.23
N GLU A 36 -13.10 -11.61 -3.32
CA GLU A 36 -12.82 -10.71 -4.45
C GLU A 36 -11.40 -10.17 -4.37
N ALA A 37 -10.99 -9.70 -3.18
CA ALA A 37 -9.62 -9.29 -2.92
C ALA A 37 -8.62 -10.45 -3.12
N ALA A 38 -8.96 -11.67 -2.67
CA ALA A 38 -8.12 -12.85 -2.89
C ALA A 38 -7.89 -13.16 -4.37
N ARG A 39 -8.89 -12.90 -5.23
CA ARG A 39 -8.75 -13.12 -6.68
C ARG A 39 -7.72 -12.19 -7.29
N ASP A 40 -7.75 -10.91 -6.94
CA ASP A 40 -6.80 -9.93 -7.45
C ASP A 40 -5.38 -10.23 -6.96
N LEU A 41 -5.24 -10.73 -5.73
CA LEU A 41 -3.94 -11.03 -5.12
C LEU A 41 -3.36 -12.42 -5.46
N ALA A 42 -4.18 -13.36 -5.95
CA ALA A 42 -3.71 -14.67 -6.40
C ALA A 42 -2.66 -14.55 -7.52
N SER A 43 -2.81 -13.54 -8.38
CA SER A 43 -1.88 -13.25 -9.49
C SER A 43 -0.46 -12.90 -9.05
N ILE A 44 -0.28 -12.52 -7.78
CA ILE A 44 0.99 -12.11 -7.18
C ILE A 44 1.44 -13.06 -6.05
N GLY A 45 0.87 -14.27 -5.99
CA GLY A 45 1.31 -15.33 -5.09
C GLY A 45 0.80 -15.23 -3.65
N ILE A 46 -0.20 -14.37 -3.40
CA ILE A 46 -0.92 -14.31 -2.12
C ILE A 46 -2.19 -15.16 -2.28
N ASP A 47 -2.20 -16.32 -1.64
CA ASP A 47 -3.32 -17.26 -1.70
C ASP A 47 -4.35 -17.07 -0.58
N GLU A 48 -5.52 -17.68 -0.76
CA GLU A 48 -6.64 -17.57 0.17
C GLU A 48 -6.29 -18.08 1.58
N GLU A 49 -5.43 -19.09 1.69
CA GLU A 49 -4.98 -19.62 2.98
C GLU A 49 -4.15 -18.60 3.74
N SER A 50 -3.21 -17.92 3.07
CA SER A 50 -2.41 -16.84 3.66
C SER A 50 -3.27 -15.67 4.12
N ILE A 51 -4.32 -15.33 3.37
CA ILE A 51 -5.29 -14.29 3.74
C ILE A 51 -6.09 -14.71 4.97
N LYS A 52 -6.60 -15.94 5.00
CA LYS A 52 -7.33 -16.49 6.16
C LYS A 52 -6.46 -16.50 7.41
N ASP A 53 -5.21 -16.93 7.32
CA ASP A 53 -4.25 -16.87 8.43
C ASP A 53 -4.14 -15.43 8.95
N PHE A 54 -3.84 -14.46 8.08
CA PHE A 54 -3.73 -13.05 8.46
C PHE A 54 -4.99 -12.49 9.15
N LEU A 55 -6.17 -12.71 8.55
CA LEU A 55 -7.44 -12.24 9.10
C LEU A 55 -7.80 -12.90 10.44
N SER A 56 -7.34 -14.12 10.68
CA SER A 56 -7.62 -14.87 11.92
C SER A 56 -6.74 -14.47 13.11
N ARG A 57 -5.62 -13.78 12.86
CA ARG A 57 -4.69 -13.36 13.92
C ARG A 57 -5.33 -12.34 14.84
N SER A 58 -5.16 -12.52 16.15
CA SER A 58 -5.71 -11.62 17.18
C SER A 58 -4.90 -10.34 17.38
N VAL A 59 -3.70 -10.24 16.80
CA VAL A 59 -2.82 -9.08 16.91
C VAL A 59 -3.40 -7.91 16.11
N GLU A 60 -3.45 -6.72 16.72
CA GLU A 60 -3.84 -5.47 16.05
C GLU A 60 -2.83 -5.10 14.95
N THR A 61 -3.30 -4.44 13.90
CA THR A 61 -2.40 -3.90 12.87
C THR A 61 -1.58 -2.74 13.47
N PRO A 62 -0.24 -2.83 13.50
CA PRO A 62 0.59 -1.76 14.07
C PRO A 62 0.52 -0.50 13.21
N LEU A 63 0.60 0.66 13.86
CA LEU A 63 0.84 1.92 13.18
C LEU A 63 2.33 2.05 12.86
N ALA A 64 2.66 2.65 11.71
CA ALA A 64 4.05 2.75 11.27
C ALA A 64 4.95 3.45 12.31
N ARG A 65 4.39 4.42 13.06
CA ARG A 65 5.09 5.12 14.15
C ARG A 65 5.62 4.22 15.25
N GLU A 66 4.99 3.08 15.51
CA GLU A 66 5.37 2.14 16.58
C GLU A 66 6.68 1.40 16.31
N CYS A 67 7.17 1.47 15.07
CA CYS A 67 8.46 0.89 14.67
C CYS A 67 9.49 1.97 14.30
N LEU A 68 9.18 3.26 14.48
CA LEU A 68 10.18 4.32 14.30
C LEU A 68 11.20 4.24 15.44
N VAL A 69 12.49 4.35 15.08
CA VAL A 69 13.57 4.44 16.07
C VAL A 69 13.37 5.71 16.89
N SER A 70 13.51 5.57 18.22
CA SER A 70 13.42 6.65 19.20
C SER A 70 14.32 7.82 18.79
N GLY A 71 13.74 8.91 18.29
CA GLY A 71 14.48 10.08 17.79
C GLY A 71 13.73 10.89 16.72
N VAL A 72 12.80 10.27 15.99
CA VAL A 72 11.88 10.99 15.10
C VAL A 72 10.66 11.41 15.92
N GLY A 73 10.37 12.72 15.97
CA GLY A 73 9.15 13.22 16.60
C GLY A 73 7.92 12.64 15.89
N VAL A 74 7.17 11.78 16.59
CA VAL A 74 5.96 11.12 16.06
C VAL A 74 4.97 12.15 15.49
N GLU A 75 4.80 13.28 16.18
CA GLU A 75 3.95 14.38 15.71
C GLU A 75 4.43 14.97 14.37
N TRP A 76 5.74 15.15 14.21
CA TRP A 76 6.31 15.63 12.95
C TRP A 76 6.10 14.61 11.82
N TYR A 77 6.29 13.33 12.09
CA TYR A 77 6.04 12.26 11.12
C TYR A 77 4.58 12.24 10.64
N LEU A 78 3.62 12.32 11.58
CA LEU A 78 2.19 12.35 11.25
C LEU A 78 1.80 13.62 10.50
N LYS A 79 2.36 14.77 10.87
CA LYS A 79 2.16 16.02 10.15
C LYS A 79 2.66 15.89 8.70
N VAL A 80 3.88 15.41 8.49
CA VAL A 80 4.45 15.25 7.15
C VAL A 80 3.61 14.31 6.28
N LEU A 81 3.12 13.19 6.84
CA LEU A 81 2.20 12.30 6.12
C LEU A 81 0.88 12.98 5.75
N THR A 82 0.30 13.71 6.70
CA THR A 82 -0.99 14.39 6.50
C THR A 82 -0.86 15.52 5.47
N ASP A 83 0.23 16.29 5.53
CA ASP A 83 0.57 17.31 4.53
C ASP A 83 0.76 16.67 3.14
N PHE A 84 1.40 15.50 3.07
CA PHE A 84 1.57 14.76 1.83
C PHE A 84 0.22 14.32 1.24
N TYR A 85 -0.69 13.82 2.06
CA TYR A 85 -2.03 13.44 1.64
C TYR A 85 -2.84 14.65 1.14
N ALA A 86 -2.89 15.71 1.93
CA ALA A 86 -3.62 16.93 1.59
C ALA A 86 -3.12 17.57 0.29
N HIS A 87 -1.80 17.62 0.09
CA HIS A 87 -1.20 18.16 -1.14
C HIS A 87 -1.56 17.37 -2.39
N ASN A 88 -1.95 16.10 -2.23
CA ASN A 88 -2.33 15.20 -3.32
C ASN A 88 -3.86 14.92 -3.35
N GLY A 89 -4.67 15.71 -2.63
CA GLY A 89 -6.12 15.60 -2.64
C GLY A 89 -6.67 14.32 -1.99
N TYR A 90 -5.92 13.74 -1.05
CA TYR A 90 -6.34 12.56 -0.30
C TYR A 90 -6.61 12.92 1.16
N GLU A 91 -7.72 12.42 1.69
CA GLU A 91 -8.10 12.58 3.10
C GLU A 91 -8.40 11.19 3.69
N PRO A 92 -7.60 10.72 4.67
CA PRO A 92 -7.89 9.49 5.40
C PRO A 92 -9.21 9.63 6.17
N VAL A 93 -10.17 8.75 5.93
CA VAL A 93 -11.45 8.76 6.64
C VAL A 93 -11.49 7.64 7.68
N ASN A 94 -11.68 8.00 8.95
CA ASN A 94 -11.85 7.07 10.07
C ASN A 94 -10.70 6.07 10.26
N ILE A 95 -9.48 6.45 9.89
CA ILE A 95 -8.27 5.65 10.12
C ILE A 95 -7.05 6.54 10.28
N GLN A 96 -6.07 6.08 11.07
CA GLN A 96 -4.84 6.82 11.32
C GLN A 96 -4.04 7.01 10.01
N PRO A 97 -3.39 8.18 9.82
CA PRO A 97 -2.70 8.51 8.57
C PRO A 97 -1.49 7.60 8.29
N ASP A 98 -0.88 7.05 9.33
CA ASP A 98 0.27 6.15 9.27
C ASP A 98 -0.10 4.66 9.41
N HIS A 99 -1.39 4.34 9.36
CA HIS A 99 -1.83 2.97 9.29
C HIS A 99 -1.48 2.38 7.91
N PRO A 100 -0.93 1.15 7.83
CA PRO A 100 -0.51 0.55 6.56
C PRO A 100 -1.61 0.53 5.48
N ALA A 101 -2.86 0.27 5.87
CA ALA A 101 -3.99 0.33 4.95
C ALA A 101 -4.19 1.72 4.33
N THR A 102 -4.12 2.79 5.13
CA THR A 102 -4.22 4.18 4.63
C THR A 102 -3.15 4.48 3.60
N MET A 103 -1.91 4.06 3.87
CA MET A 103 -0.78 4.28 2.96
C MET A 103 -0.92 3.51 1.64
N LEU A 104 -1.44 2.27 1.71
CA LEU A 104 -1.76 1.48 0.51
C LEU A 104 -2.90 2.12 -0.29
N ALA A 105 -3.98 2.54 0.37
CA ALA A 105 -5.10 3.24 -0.26
C ALA A 105 -4.65 4.53 -0.94
N PHE A 106 -3.83 5.34 -0.28
CA PHE A 106 -3.27 6.55 -0.89
C PHE A 106 -2.45 6.23 -2.14
N THR A 107 -1.62 5.18 -2.09
CA THR A 107 -0.85 4.76 -3.28
C THR A 107 -1.78 4.28 -4.40
N ALA A 108 -2.86 3.57 -4.08
CA ALA A 108 -3.89 3.21 -5.05
C ALA A 108 -4.54 4.45 -5.68
N CYS A 109 -4.81 5.52 -4.91
CA CYS A 109 -5.30 6.79 -5.45
C CYS A 109 -4.31 7.43 -6.43
N LEU A 110 -3.01 7.39 -6.14
CA LEU A 110 -1.99 7.89 -7.07
C LEU A 110 -1.92 7.08 -8.37
N ILE A 111 -2.12 5.76 -8.31
CA ILE A 111 -2.17 4.89 -9.50
C ILE A 111 -3.47 5.15 -10.29
N LYS A 112 -4.60 5.37 -9.60
CA LYS A 112 -5.86 5.74 -10.23
C LYS A 112 -5.73 7.07 -10.98
N LYS A 113 -5.10 8.08 -10.36
CA LYS A 113 -4.81 9.35 -11.02
C LYS A 113 -3.92 9.18 -12.26
N GLU A 114 -2.92 8.31 -12.19
CA GLU A 114 -2.10 7.95 -13.36
C GLU A 114 -2.93 7.36 -14.52
N ILE A 115 -3.94 6.55 -14.22
CA ILE A 115 -4.84 5.93 -15.22
C ILE A 115 -5.75 7.00 -15.83
N GLU A 116 -6.34 7.85 -14.98
CA GLU A 116 -7.31 8.89 -15.37
C GLU A 116 -6.63 10.07 -16.08
N GLU A 117 -5.39 10.37 -15.74
CA GLU A 117 -4.60 11.47 -16.29
C GLU A 117 -3.26 11.02 -16.89
N PRO A 118 -3.26 10.35 -18.07
CA PRO A 118 -2.03 9.86 -18.71
C PRO A 118 -0.94 10.92 -18.93
N LYS A 119 -1.33 12.19 -19.10
CA LYS A 119 -0.42 13.34 -19.23
C LYS A 119 0.40 13.61 -17.96
N GLU A 120 -0.10 13.25 -16.79
CA GLU A 120 0.56 13.42 -15.49
C GLU A 120 1.27 12.14 -15.01
N ARG A 121 1.28 11.08 -15.83
CA ARG A 121 1.81 9.75 -15.47
C ARG A 121 3.21 9.79 -14.86
N MET A 122 4.14 10.52 -15.48
CA MET A 122 5.51 10.66 -14.96
C MET A 122 5.56 11.34 -13.59
N ALA A 123 4.71 12.34 -13.35
CA ALA A 123 4.61 12.99 -12.05
C ALA A 123 4.02 12.04 -11.01
N CYS A 124 2.97 11.29 -11.38
CA CYS A 124 2.37 10.26 -10.55
C CYS A 124 3.37 9.17 -10.17
N TRP A 125 4.15 8.64 -11.13
CA TRP A 125 5.20 7.65 -10.85
C TRP A 125 6.26 8.16 -9.89
N ARG A 126 6.70 9.42 -10.04
CA ARG A 126 7.66 10.03 -9.09
C ARG A 126 7.07 10.16 -7.69
N LEU A 127 5.80 10.52 -7.58
CA LEU A 127 5.09 10.62 -6.29
C LEU A 127 4.90 9.24 -5.66
N GLN A 128 4.44 8.25 -6.44
CA GLN A 128 4.32 6.86 -6.02
C GLN A 128 5.66 6.34 -5.50
N HIS A 129 6.73 6.44 -6.30
CA HIS A 129 8.06 5.98 -5.91
C HIS A 129 8.55 6.68 -4.63
N ARG A 130 8.41 8.01 -4.54
CA ARG A 130 8.81 8.78 -3.35
C ARG A 130 8.03 8.32 -2.11
N PHE A 131 6.72 8.19 -2.21
CA PHE A 131 5.88 7.82 -1.08
C PHE A 131 6.16 6.38 -0.63
N ILE A 132 6.23 5.44 -1.58
CA ILE A 132 6.48 4.03 -1.30
C ILE A 132 7.83 3.86 -0.60
N LYS A 133 8.89 4.46 -1.17
CA LYS A 133 10.25 4.37 -0.65
C LYS A 133 10.40 4.96 0.74
N THR A 134 9.82 6.14 0.96
CA THR A 134 10.05 6.90 2.20
C THR A 134 9.18 6.43 3.36
N TYR A 135 7.94 5.98 3.07
CA TYR A 135 6.95 5.73 4.13
C TYR A 135 6.39 4.31 4.10
N LEU A 136 5.84 3.88 2.96
CA LEU A 136 5.08 2.63 2.90
C LEU A 136 5.94 1.39 3.20
N ILE A 137 7.17 1.32 2.69
CA ILE A 137 8.05 0.18 2.93
C ILE A 137 8.34 -0.02 4.42
N GLU A 138 8.60 1.06 5.17
CA GLU A 138 8.85 0.96 6.60
C GLU A 138 7.58 0.57 7.38
N ALA A 139 6.42 1.08 6.98
CA ALA A 139 5.13 0.66 7.54
C ALA A 139 4.86 -0.83 7.31
N LEU A 140 5.14 -1.35 6.11
CA LEU A 140 4.97 -2.77 5.78
C LEU A 140 6.01 -3.66 6.45
N LYS A 141 7.25 -3.19 6.65
CA LYS A 141 8.23 -3.89 7.49
C LYS A 141 7.74 -3.99 8.93
N CYS A 142 7.18 -2.91 9.49
CA CYS A 142 6.60 -2.90 10.83
C CYS A 142 5.45 -3.91 10.93
N LEU A 143 4.55 -3.93 9.94
CA LEU A 143 3.46 -4.89 9.85
C LEU A 143 3.96 -6.34 9.81
N ALA A 144 4.92 -6.65 8.93
CA ALA A 144 5.48 -7.99 8.83
C ALA A 144 6.22 -8.43 10.10
N LEU A 145 6.87 -7.50 10.80
CA LEU A 145 7.54 -7.78 12.07
C LEU A 145 6.57 -8.08 13.21
N ARG A 146 5.47 -7.33 13.31
CA ARG A 146 4.50 -7.44 14.42
C ARG A 146 3.43 -8.50 14.16
N VAL A 147 3.07 -8.74 12.90
CA VAL A 147 2.11 -9.74 12.46
C VAL A 147 2.81 -10.67 11.46
N PRO A 148 3.75 -11.53 11.93
CA PRO A 148 4.56 -12.35 11.04
C PRO A 148 3.74 -13.48 10.44
N CYS A 149 3.40 -13.35 9.15
CA CYS A 149 2.72 -14.37 8.37
C CYS A 149 3.03 -14.25 6.89
N ARG A 150 2.67 -15.29 6.13
CA ARG A 150 2.91 -15.33 4.68
C ARG A 150 2.27 -14.15 3.94
N PHE A 151 1.10 -13.69 4.38
CA PHE A 151 0.42 -12.53 3.78
C PHE A 151 1.22 -11.24 3.95
N THR A 152 1.72 -10.94 5.15
CA THR A 152 2.45 -9.69 5.43
C THR A 152 3.83 -9.68 4.78
N GLU A 153 4.50 -10.83 4.72
CA GLU A 153 5.75 -11.01 3.99
C GLU A 153 5.55 -10.83 2.47
N ALA A 154 4.54 -11.49 1.89
CA ALA A 154 4.24 -11.37 0.48
C ALA A 154 3.82 -9.94 0.10
N THR A 155 3.03 -9.28 0.94
CA THR A 155 2.67 -7.86 0.78
C THR A 155 3.92 -7.00 0.67
N LEU A 156 4.85 -7.13 1.63
CA LEU A 156 6.11 -6.37 1.60
C LEU A 156 6.94 -6.66 0.34
N ASN A 157 7.02 -7.91 -0.08
CA ASN A 157 7.80 -8.30 -1.26
C ASN A 157 7.19 -7.74 -2.56
N VAL A 158 5.87 -7.81 -2.72
CA VAL A 158 5.18 -7.25 -3.89
C VAL A 158 5.40 -5.74 -3.99
N ILE A 159 5.27 -5.02 -2.88
CA ILE A 159 5.50 -3.55 -2.89
C ILE A 159 6.97 -3.20 -3.16
N ARG A 160 7.93 -4.03 -2.72
CA ARG A 160 9.36 -3.85 -3.07
C ARG A 160 9.61 -4.05 -4.57
N VAL A 161 9.00 -5.07 -5.16
CA VAL A 161 9.09 -5.31 -6.60
C VAL A 161 8.51 -4.13 -7.38
N ASP A 162 7.33 -3.64 -6.98
CA ASP A 162 6.70 -2.48 -7.61
C ASP A 162 7.58 -1.21 -7.50
N LEU A 163 8.19 -0.99 -6.33
CA LEU A 163 9.11 0.13 -6.13
C LEU A 163 10.32 0.06 -7.09
N ASN A 164 10.89 -1.12 -7.28
CA ASN A 164 12.01 -1.32 -8.20
C ASN A 164 11.58 -1.10 -9.65
N LEU A 165 10.41 -1.61 -10.04
CA LEU A 165 9.86 -1.38 -11.39
C LEU A 165 9.61 0.10 -11.66
N LEU A 166 9.08 0.85 -10.68
CA LEU A 166 8.95 2.30 -10.78
C LEU A 166 10.31 2.99 -10.93
N PHE A 167 11.32 2.57 -10.18
CA PHE A 167 12.67 3.13 -10.28
C PHE A 167 13.30 2.88 -11.65
N GLU A 168 13.25 1.65 -12.15
CA GLU A 168 13.72 1.28 -13.49
C GLU A 168 13.00 2.10 -14.57
N THR A 169 11.67 2.18 -14.49
CA THR A 169 10.85 2.95 -15.44
C THR A 169 11.21 4.45 -15.43
N LEU A 170 11.53 5.01 -14.26
CA LEU A 170 11.91 6.42 -14.11
C LEU A 170 13.36 6.72 -14.54
N THR A 171 14.22 5.69 -14.66
CA THR A 171 15.65 5.83 -14.98
C THR A 171 16.03 5.35 -16.37
N CYS A 172 15.21 4.53 -17.00
CA CYS A 172 15.34 4.19 -18.42
C CYS A 172 15.22 5.46 -19.28
N LYS A 173 16.29 5.78 -20.00
CA LYS A 173 16.38 6.90 -20.96
C LYS A 173 15.88 6.49 -22.33
#